data_AF-S7XC69-F1
#
_entry.id   AF-S7XC69-F1
#
_cell.length_a   1.000
_cell.length_b   1.000
_cell.length_c   1.000
_cell.angle_alpha   90.00
_cell.angle_beta   90.00
_cell.angle_gamma   90.00
#
_symmetry.space_group_name_H-M   'P 1'
#
loop_
_entity.id
_entity.type
_entity.pdbx_description
1 polymer ?
#
loop_
_entity_poly.entity_id
_entity_poly.type
_entity_poly.pdbx_seq_one_letter_code
_entity_poly.pdbx_strand_id
1 'polypeptide(L)'
;MNLTFLHWGFHAWAIYAVVALALAFFAYNRKLPLTIRSVFYPLLGERIHGWIGDCIDVLAVLATLFGLATSLGLGVKQVSGGLSYLFDIPNTITVQVLLIAGITFIATLSVVSGIDKGVKFLSEWNVRIAAVLLIFVIVVGPTLFIFRSFVQNLGNYLENILQVSTWTEAYRDNGWQKDWTVFYWAWWISWSPFVGMFIARVSKGRTIREFIFGVLLVPSI
;
A
#
# COMPACT_ATOMS: atom_id res chain seq x y z
N MET A 1 -10.77 3.09 17.76
CA MET A 1 -10.26 2.62 16.44
C MET A 1 -8.74 2.80 16.32
N ASN A 2 -7.97 2.69 17.41
CA ASN A 2 -6.57 3.12 17.44
C ASN A 2 -5.67 2.20 16.60
N LEU A 3 -5.98 0.90 16.58
CA LEU A 3 -5.26 -0.10 15.79
C LEU A 3 -5.47 0.09 14.27
N THR A 4 -6.64 0.59 13.84
CA THR A 4 -6.88 0.90 12.42
C THR A 4 -5.96 2.03 11.94
N PHE A 5 -5.84 3.12 12.71
CA PHE A 5 -4.92 4.22 12.39
C PHE A 5 -3.46 3.80 12.49
N LEU A 6 -3.12 2.87 13.40
CA LEU A 6 -1.80 2.24 13.41
C LEU A 6 -1.56 1.54 12.06
N HIS A 7 -2.43 0.63 11.66
CA HIS A 7 -2.21 -0.24 10.50
C HIS A 7 -2.30 0.48 9.15
N TRP A 8 -3.09 1.56 9.04
CA TRP A 8 -3.38 2.22 7.75
C TRP A 8 -2.94 3.68 7.66
N GLY A 9 -2.61 4.30 8.79
CA GLY A 9 -2.20 5.69 8.87
C GLY A 9 -0.67 5.84 8.86
N PHE A 10 -0.17 6.67 9.78
CA PHE A 10 1.20 7.18 9.77
C PHE A 10 2.29 6.10 9.64
N HIS A 11 2.13 4.97 10.33
CA HIS A 11 3.15 3.91 10.35
C HIS A 11 3.31 3.21 9.01
N ALA A 12 2.20 2.92 8.32
CA ALA A 12 2.24 2.31 7.00
C ALA A 12 2.94 3.23 6.00
N TRP A 13 2.58 4.51 6.00
CA TRP A 13 3.15 5.52 5.10
C TRP A 13 4.59 5.88 5.44
N ALA A 14 5.02 5.74 6.70
CA ALA A 14 6.41 5.92 7.09
C ALA A 14 7.34 4.88 6.44
N ILE A 15 6.91 3.63 6.32
CA ILE A 15 7.66 2.59 5.60
C ILE A 15 7.89 3.02 4.15
N TYR A 16 6.85 3.51 3.48
CA TYR A 16 6.95 4.00 2.12
C TYR A 16 7.79 5.26 2.00
N ALA A 17 7.65 6.22 2.92
CA ALA A 17 8.42 7.46 2.91
C ALA A 17 9.93 7.18 2.97
N VAL A 18 10.37 6.24 3.83
CA VAL A 18 11.78 5.88 3.96
C VAL A 18 12.33 5.30 2.65
N VAL A 19 11.66 4.29 2.09
CA VAL A 19 12.10 3.64 0.84
C VAL A 19 12.06 4.61 -0.33
N ALA A 20 10.98 5.39 -0.45
CA ALA A 20 10.79 6.36 -1.51
C ALA A 20 11.80 7.50 -1.46
N LEU A 21 12.10 8.03 -0.26
CA LEU A 21 13.08 9.09 -0.09
C LEU A 21 14.48 8.61 -0.46
N ALA A 22 14.85 7.40 -0.02
CA ALA A 22 16.13 6.80 -0.37
C ALA A 22 16.26 6.66 -1.90
N LEU A 23 15.24 6.09 -2.56
CA LEU A 23 15.22 5.97 -4.02
C LEU A 23 15.31 7.32 -4.73
N ALA A 24 14.50 8.29 -4.30
CA ALA A 24 14.50 9.63 -4.89
C ALA A 24 15.87 10.32 -4.75
N PHE A 25 16.50 10.22 -3.58
CA PHE A 25 17.82 10.81 -3.35
C PHE A 25 18.90 10.18 -4.23
N PHE A 26 18.98 8.85 -4.28
CA PHE A 26 20.02 8.20 -5.09
C PHE A 26 19.78 8.37 -6.59
N ALA A 27 18.52 8.36 -7.03
CA ALA A 27 18.20 8.56 -8.43
C ALA A 27 18.42 10.01 -8.89
N TYR A 28 17.95 11.00 -8.13
CA TYR A 28 17.92 12.39 -8.60
C TYR A 28 19.10 13.23 -8.11
N ASN A 29 19.61 12.99 -6.90
CA ASN A 29 20.75 13.74 -6.37
C ASN A 29 22.08 13.05 -6.70
N ARG A 30 22.12 11.72 -6.65
CA ARG A 30 23.35 10.94 -6.97
C ARG A 30 23.41 10.41 -8.40
N LYS A 31 22.36 10.63 -9.21
CA LYS A 31 22.29 10.21 -10.63
C LYS A 31 22.49 8.69 -10.83
N LEU A 32 22.12 7.88 -9.84
CA LEU A 32 22.11 6.42 -9.97
C LEU A 32 20.80 5.94 -10.62
N PRO A 33 20.74 4.70 -11.12
CA PRO A 33 19.50 4.10 -11.58
C PRO A 33 18.40 4.14 -10.51
N LEU A 34 17.13 4.30 -10.92
CA LEU A 34 15.97 4.25 -10.01
C LEU A 34 15.61 2.78 -9.69
N THR A 35 16.48 2.10 -8.94
CA THR A 35 16.34 0.70 -8.53
C THR A 35 16.71 0.53 -7.06
N ILE A 36 16.23 -0.56 -6.41
CA ILE A 36 16.46 -0.75 -4.97
C ILE A 36 17.94 -0.92 -4.65
N ARG A 37 18.71 -1.62 -5.50
CA ARG A 37 20.16 -1.76 -5.33
C ARG A 37 20.90 -0.43 -5.15
N SER A 38 20.43 0.65 -5.78
CA SER A 38 21.09 1.96 -5.72
C SER A 38 21.01 2.61 -4.34
N VAL A 39 20.02 2.23 -3.53
CA VAL A 39 19.91 2.67 -2.12
C VAL A 39 21.08 2.17 -1.29
N PHE A 40 21.66 1.03 -1.65
CA PHE A 40 22.76 0.40 -0.91
C PHE A 40 24.15 0.87 -1.35
N TYR A 41 24.25 1.79 -2.31
CA TYR A 41 25.54 2.32 -2.79
C TYR A 41 26.45 2.85 -1.67
N PRO A 42 25.98 3.55 -0.61
CA PRO A 42 26.86 4.02 0.46
C PRO A 42 27.53 2.89 1.26
N LEU A 43 26.91 1.71 1.30
CA LEU A 43 27.40 0.56 2.07
C LEU A 43 28.20 -0.40 1.20
N LEU A 44 27.79 -0.58 -0.05
CA LEU A 44 28.32 -1.61 -0.96
C LEU A 44 29.24 -1.02 -2.05
N GLY A 45 29.23 0.30 -2.25
CA GLY A 45 29.95 0.98 -3.33
C GLY A 45 29.61 0.38 -4.70
N GLU A 46 30.63 0.16 -5.53
CA GLU A 46 30.49 -0.41 -6.87
C GLU A 46 29.99 -1.88 -6.88
N ARG A 47 29.95 -2.56 -5.73
CA ARG A 47 29.44 -3.94 -5.65
C ARG A 47 27.94 -4.04 -5.95
N ILE A 48 27.22 -2.91 -5.98
CA ILE A 48 25.81 -2.88 -6.43
C ILE A 48 25.65 -3.28 -7.91
N HIS A 49 26.73 -3.21 -8.71
CA HIS A 49 26.72 -3.61 -10.11
C HIS A 49 27.01 -5.10 -10.34
N GLY A 50 27.28 -5.86 -9.28
CA GLY A 50 27.49 -7.31 -9.33
C GLY A 50 26.35 -8.10 -8.69
N TRP A 51 26.63 -9.36 -8.39
CA TRP A 51 25.66 -10.33 -7.88
C TRP A 51 24.90 -9.88 -6.62
N ILE A 52 25.54 -9.11 -5.73
CA ILE A 52 24.90 -8.61 -4.51
C ILE A 52 23.74 -7.66 -4.87
N GLY A 53 23.96 -6.76 -5.84
CA GLY A 53 22.91 -5.86 -6.33
C GLY A 53 21.79 -6.60 -7.04
N ASP A 54 22.12 -7.65 -7.81
CA ASP A 54 21.11 -8.50 -8.45
C ASP A 54 20.26 -9.24 -7.42
N CYS A 55 20.86 -9.77 -6.35
CA CYS A 55 20.12 -10.38 -5.24
C CYS A 55 19.16 -9.38 -4.58
N ILE A 56 19.58 -8.13 -4.35
CA ILE A 56 18.73 -7.08 -3.76
C ILE A 56 17.51 -6.80 -4.65
N ASP A 57 17.73 -6.63 -5.95
CA ASP A 57 16.64 -6.36 -6.88
C ASP A 57 15.70 -7.58 -7.03
N VAL A 58 16.23 -8.80 -7.06
CA VAL A 58 15.41 -10.02 -7.07
C VAL A 58 14.52 -10.10 -5.84
N LEU A 59 15.07 -9.84 -4.65
CA LEU A 59 14.30 -9.81 -3.41
C LEU A 59 13.23 -8.71 -3.45
N ALA A 60 13.54 -7.53 -3.98
CA ALA A 60 12.57 -6.44 -4.14
C ALA A 60 11.42 -6.79 -5.10
N VAL A 61 11.73 -7.47 -6.21
CA VAL A 61 10.73 -7.96 -7.16
C VAL A 61 9.86 -9.04 -6.52
N LEU A 62 10.46 -10.03 -5.85
CA LEU A 62 9.71 -11.08 -5.14
C LEU A 62 8.80 -10.50 -4.06
N ALA A 63 9.32 -9.59 -3.24
CA ALA A 63 8.54 -8.88 -2.23
C ALA A 63 7.32 -8.17 -2.85
N THR A 64 7.55 -7.43 -3.95
CA THR A 64 6.48 -6.74 -4.67
C THR A 64 5.44 -7.71 -5.22
N LEU A 65 5.88 -8.84 -5.80
CA LEU A 65 4.99 -9.87 -6.34
C LEU A 65 4.07 -10.45 -5.25
N PHE A 66 4.62 -10.78 -4.08
CA PHE A 66 3.81 -11.26 -2.95
C PHE A 66 2.84 -10.20 -2.43
N GLY A 67 3.28 -8.94 -2.30
CA GLY A 67 2.40 -7.84 -1.88
C GLY A 67 1.23 -7.61 -2.85
N LEU A 68 1.49 -7.68 -4.16
CA LEU A 68 0.46 -7.58 -5.20
C LEU A 68 -0.49 -8.78 -5.18
N ALA A 69 0.03 -10.00 -5.03
CA ALA A 69 -0.77 -11.21 -4.97
C ALA A 69 -1.75 -11.19 -3.78
N THR A 70 -1.30 -10.77 -2.60
CA THR A 70 -2.18 -10.60 -1.42
C THR A 70 -3.29 -9.60 -1.69
N SER A 71 -2.96 -8.44 -2.27
CA SER A 71 -3.94 -7.39 -2.60
C SER A 71 -5.01 -7.89 -3.58
N LEU A 72 -4.60 -8.61 -4.64
CA LEU A 72 -5.50 -9.19 -5.62
C LEU A 72 -6.41 -10.27 -4.99
N GLY A 73 -5.84 -11.14 -4.14
CA GLY A 73 -6.60 -12.17 -3.44
C GLY A 73 -7.66 -11.60 -2.51
N LEU A 74 -7.33 -10.55 -1.74
CA LEU A 74 -8.29 -9.85 -0.89
C LEU A 74 -9.39 -9.16 -1.71
N GLY A 75 -9.01 -8.48 -2.80
CA GLY A 75 -9.97 -7.82 -3.69
C GLY A 75 -10.95 -8.80 -4.33
N VAL A 76 -10.47 -9.96 -4.80
CA VAL A 76 -11.33 -11.00 -5.37
C VAL A 76 -12.25 -11.63 -4.33
N LYS A 77 -11.78 -11.85 -3.10
CA LYS A 77 -12.65 -12.31 -2.00
C LYS A 77 -13.78 -11.32 -1.74
N GLN A 78 -13.49 -10.02 -1.78
CA GLN A 78 -14.51 -8.98 -1.63
C GLN A 78 -15.52 -8.98 -2.79
N VAL A 79 -15.06 -9.09 -4.04
CA VAL A 79 -15.93 -9.19 -5.22
C VAL A 79 -16.80 -10.44 -5.16
N SER A 80 -16.21 -11.60 -4.86
CA SER A 80 -16.92 -12.88 -4.72
C SER A 80 -18.00 -12.82 -3.63
N GLY A 81 -17.70 -12.17 -2.50
CA GLY A 81 -18.69 -11.92 -1.44
C GLY A 81 -19.84 -11.03 -1.90
N GLY A 82 -19.55 -9.96 -2.64
CA GLY A 82 -20.58 -9.07 -3.20
C GLY A 82 -21.46 -9.77 -4.24
N LEU A 83 -20.85 -10.57 -5.12
CA LEU A 83 -21.59 -11.37 -6.10
C LEU A 83 -22.48 -12.43 -5.43
N SER A 84 -21.98 -13.06 -4.37
CA SER A 84 -22.77 -14.01 -3.58
C SER A 84 -23.96 -13.33 -2.90
N TYR A 85 -23.79 -12.11 -2.41
CA TYR A 85 -24.86 -11.35 -1.76
C TYR A 85 -25.93 -10.83 -2.74
N LEU A 86 -25.53 -10.41 -3.94
CA LEU A 86 -26.44 -9.77 -4.91
C LEU A 86 -27.08 -10.74 -5.91
N PHE A 87 -26.37 -11.81 -6.26
CA PHE A 87 -26.72 -12.68 -7.38
C PHE A 87 -26.71 -14.17 -7.00
N ASP A 88 -26.59 -14.52 -5.72
CA ASP A 88 -26.51 -15.89 -5.20
C ASP A 88 -25.41 -16.76 -5.86
N ILE A 89 -24.36 -16.13 -6.39
CA ILE A 89 -23.21 -16.83 -6.96
C ILE A 89 -22.41 -17.50 -5.81
N PRO A 90 -22.06 -18.79 -5.89
CA PRO A 90 -21.34 -19.47 -4.81
C PRO A 90 -19.98 -18.84 -4.50
N ASN A 91 -19.73 -18.46 -3.24
CA ASN A 91 -18.43 -17.96 -2.79
C ASN A 91 -17.43 -19.11 -2.55
N THR A 92 -16.99 -19.73 -3.64
CA THR A 92 -16.07 -20.87 -3.64
C THR A 92 -14.69 -20.49 -4.17
N ILE A 93 -13.67 -21.29 -3.85
CA ILE A 93 -12.30 -21.10 -4.36
C ILE A 93 -12.30 -21.10 -5.89
N THR A 94 -13.08 -21.98 -6.53
CA THR A 94 -13.19 -22.05 -7.99
C THR A 94 -13.67 -20.73 -8.59
N VAL A 95 -14.71 -20.12 -8.02
CA VAL A 95 -15.21 -18.81 -8.48
C VAL A 95 -14.15 -17.73 -8.28
N GLN A 96 -13.46 -17.72 -7.14
CA GLN A 96 -12.36 -16.76 -6.89
C GLN A 96 -11.22 -16.92 -7.91
N VAL A 97 -10.81 -18.15 -8.24
CA VAL A 97 -9.76 -18.41 -9.25
C VAL A 97 -10.20 -17.93 -10.64
N LEU A 98 -11.46 -18.16 -11.02
CA LEU A 98 -12.01 -17.68 -12.29
C LEU A 98 -12.05 -16.14 -12.35
N LEU A 99 -12.44 -15.49 -11.25
CA LEU A 99 -12.40 -14.03 -11.13
C LEU A 99 -10.98 -13.48 -11.23
N ILE A 100 -10.00 -14.10 -10.57
CA ILE A 100 -8.58 -13.74 -10.69
C ILE A 100 -8.13 -13.84 -12.15
N ALA A 101 -8.43 -14.96 -12.82
CA ALA A 101 -8.06 -15.16 -14.22
C ALA A 101 -8.68 -14.09 -15.12
N GLY A 102 -9.98 -13.78 -14.94
CA GLY A 102 -10.67 -12.74 -15.70
C GLY A 102 -10.12 -11.34 -15.46
N ILE A 103 -9.93 -10.94 -14.20
CA ILE A 103 -9.38 -9.62 -13.84
C ILE A 103 -7.95 -9.48 -14.37
N THR A 104 -7.12 -10.53 -14.22
CA THR A 104 -5.75 -10.52 -14.73
C THR A 104 -5.71 -10.43 -16.25
N PHE A 105 -6.62 -11.12 -16.94
CA PHE A 105 -6.74 -11.04 -18.40
C PHE A 105 -7.09 -9.61 -18.84
N ILE A 106 -8.09 -8.98 -18.21
CA ILE A 106 -8.47 -7.58 -18.49
C ILE A 106 -7.32 -6.62 -18.17
N ALA A 107 -6.65 -6.80 -17.03
CA ALA A 107 -5.49 -5.98 -16.65
C ALA A 107 -4.34 -6.13 -17.66
N THR A 108 -4.08 -7.34 -18.15
CA THR A 108 -3.06 -7.61 -19.17
C THR A 108 -3.41 -6.91 -20.48
N LEU A 109 -4.66 -7.00 -20.94
CA LEU A 109 -5.12 -6.27 -22.13
C LEU A 109 -4.96 -4.75 -21.96
N SER A 110 -5.25 -4.21 -20.78
CA SER A 110 -5.07 -2.80 -20.47
C SER A 110 -3.60 -2.37 -20.57
N VAL A 111 -2.68 -3.15 -20.02
CA VAL A 111 -1.24 -2.87 -20.11
C VAL A 111 -0.73 -2.95 -21.56
N VAL A 112 -1.14 -3.98 -22.31
CA VAL A 112 -0.75 -4.17 -23.71
C VAL A 112 -1.31 -3.06 -24.61
N SER A 113 -2.50 -2.53 -24.31
CA SER A 113 -3.10 -1.40 -25.04
C SER A 113 -2.39 -0.05 -24.84
N GLY A 114 -1.43 0.01 -23.91
CA GLY A 114 -0.60 1.17 -23.61
C GLY A 114 -0.92 1.80 -22.26
N ILE A 115 0.13 2.02 -21.47
CA ILE A 115 0.08 2.56 -20.11
C ILE A 115 -0.58 3.95 -20.07
N ASP A 116 -0.31 4.80 -21.08
CA ASP A 116 -0.81 6.17 -21.11
C ASP A 116 -2.33 6.29 -21.34
N LYS A 117 -2.96 5.26 -21.90
CA LYS A 117 -4.40 5.24 -22.19
C LYS A 117 -5.16 4.33 -21.23
N GLY A 118 -4.79 3.04 -21.15
CA GLY A 118 -5.53 2.04 -20.40
C GLY A 118 -5.43 2.23 -18.89
N VAL A 119 -4.21 2.25 -18.36
CA VAL A 119 -3.96 2.35 -16.91
C VAL A 119 -4.46 3.69 -16.36
N LYS A 120 -4.21 4.79 -17.09
CA LYS A 120 -4.70 6.11 -16.71
C LYS A 120 -6.23 6.16 -16.64
N PHE A 121 -6.92 5.65 -17.67
CA PHE A 121 -8.38 5.63 -17.69
C PHE A 121 -8.98 4.84 -16.53
N LEU A 122 -8.47 3.63 -16.27
CA LEU A 122 -8.93 2.80 -15.16
C LEU A 122 -8.66 3.46 -13.80
N SER A 123 -7.49 4.09 -13.63
CA SER A 123 -7.12 4.80 -12.41
C SER A 123 -8.03 6.01 -12.14
N GLU A 124 -8.31 6.85 -13.15
CA GLU A 124 -9.20 8.00 -13.02
C GLU A 124 -10.63 7.59 -12.65
N TRP A 125 -11.17 6.55 -13.28
CA TRP A 125 -12.49 6.01 -12.94
C TRP A 125 -12.53 5.41 -11.55
N ASN A 126 -11.49 4.68 -11.14
CA ASN A 126 -11.39 4.13 -9.79
C ASN A 126 -11.48 5.25 -8.74
N VAL A 127 -10.72 6.34 -8.91
CA VAL A 127 -10.76 7.50 -8.00
C VAL A 127 -12.14 8.16 -8.00
N ARG A 128 -12.79 8.32 -9.16
CA ARG A 128 -14.14 8.88 -9.25
C ARG A 128 -15.17 8.02 -8.53
N ILE A 129 -15.17 6.71 -8.77
CA ILE A 129 -16.10 5.76 -8.14
C ILE A 129 -15.88 5.75 -6.62
N ALA A 130 -14.63 5.71 -6.17
CA ALA A 130 -14.31 5.76 -4.75
C ALA A 130 -14.77 7.07 -4.10
N ALA A 131 -14.58 8.21 -4.76
CA ALA A 131 -15.06 9.51 -4.26
C ALA A 131 -16.59 9.58 -4.19
N VAL A 132 -17.28 9.09 -5.22
CA VAL A 132 -18.76 9.01 -5.22
C VAL A 132 -19.25 8.10 -4.09
N LEU A 133 -18.65 6.94 -3.91
CA LEU A 133 -19.00 6.01 -2.83
C LEU A 133 -18.75 6.63 -1.45
N LEU A 134 -17.63 7.33 -1.26
CA LEU A 134 -17.33 8.03 -0.02
C LEU A 134 -18.38 9.09 0.30
N ILE A 135 -18.71 9.95 -0.68
CA ILE A 135 -19.73 10.99 -0.52
C ILE A 135 -21.10 10.35 -0.21
N PHE A 136 -21.46 9.28 -0.93
CA PHE A 136 -22.68 8.53 -0.69
C PHE A 136 -22.77 8.04 0.76
N VAL A 137 -21.72 7.40 1.27
CA VAL A 137 -21.69 6.90 2.66
C VAL A 137 -21.77 8.04 3.68
N ILE A 138 -21.12 9.18 3.43
CA ILE A 138 -21.18 10.34 4.32
C ILE A 138 -22.58 10.94 4.38
N VAL A 139 -23.27 11.05 3.24
CA VAL A 139 -24.57 11.71 3.13
C VAL A 139 -25.72 10.81 3.57
N VAL A 140 -25.71 9.53 3.15
CA VAL A 140 -26.79 8.57 3.46
C VAL A 140 -26.58 7.91 4.82
N GLY A 141 -25.33 7.76 5.25
CA GLY A 141 -24.99 7.25 6.58
C GLY A 141 -25.17 8.30 7.69
N PRO A 142 -24.84 7.96 8.95
CA PRO A 142 -24.97 8.88 10.07
C PRO A 142 -23.84 9.92 10.05
N THR A 143 -24.01 10.98 9.25
CA THR A 143 -22.99 12.01 8.95
C THR A 143 -22.30 12.55 10.21
N LEU A 144 -23.09 12.95 11.21
CA LEU A 144 -22.56 13.52 12.45
C LEU A 144 -21.73 12.51 13.24
N PHE A 145 -22.14 11.23 13.24
CA PHE A 145 -21.39 10.16 13.88
C PHE A 145 -20.06 9.91 13.17
N ILE A 146 -20.03 9.91 11.83
CA ILE A 146 -18.81 9.69 11.04
C ILE A 146 -17.77 10.77 11.39
N PHE A 147 -18.14 12.05 11.32
CA PHE A 147 -17.20 13.14 11.60
C PHE A 147 -16.77 13.20 13.07
N ARG A 148 -17.71 13.00 14.03
CA ARG A 148 -17.35 12.93 15.46
C ARG A 148 -16.41 11.76 15.75
N SER A 149 -16.71 10.59 15.19
CA SER A 149 -15.87 9.40 15.34
C SER A 149 -14.50 9.60 14.72
N PHE A 150 -14.40 10.27 13.57
CA PHE A 150 -13.12 10.57 12.94
C PHE A 150 -12.22 11.40 13.89
N VAL A 151 -12.73 12.52 14.41
CA VAL A 151 -11.99 13.39 15.34
C VAL A 151 -11.61 12.64 16.62
N GLN A 152 -12.56 11.93 17.22
CA GLN A 152 -12.32 11.16 18.44
C GLN A 152 -11.26 10.06 18.22
N ASN A 153 -11.32 9.33 17.10
CA ASN A 153 -10.38 8.26 16.83
C ASN A 153 -8.98 8.77 16.48
N LEU A 154 -8.88 9.91 15.80
CA LEU A 154 -7.59 10.57 15.57
C LEU A 154 -6.94 10.99 16.90
N GLY A 155 -7.71 11.62 17.79
CA GLY A 155 -7.22 11.98 19.14
C GLY A 155 -6.77 10.75 19.93
N ASN A 156 -7.60 9.70 19.96
CA ASN A 156 -7.27 8.45 20.65
C ASN A 156 -6.02 7.78 20.09
N TYR A 157 -5.80 7.83 18.76
CA TYR A 157 -4.60 7.29 18.15
C TYR A 157 -3.34 8.07 18.58
N LEU A 158 -3.39 9.40 18.57
CA LEU A 158 -2.27 10.24 18.98
C LEU A 158 -1.92 10.06 20.46
N GLU A 159 -2.92 9.93 21.33
CA GLU A 159 -2.71 9.65 22.75
C GLU A 159 -2.02 8.30 22.98
N ASN A 160 -2.46 7.26 22.27
CA ASN A 160 -2.05 5.88 22.54
C ASN A 160 -0.91 5.40 21.62
N ILE A 161 -0.31 6.29 20.81
CA ILE A 161 0.62 5.91 19.75
C ILE A 161 1.76 5.04 20.27
N LEU A 162 2.42 5.43 21.35
CA LEU A 162 3.54 4.66 21.92
C LEU A 162 3.09 3.27 22.35
N GLN A 163 1.96 3.19 23.06
CA GLN A 163 1.43 1.92 23.55
C GLN A 163 1.12 0.96 22.40
N VAL A 164 0.41 1.44 21.36
CA VAL A 164 0.03 0.58 20.23
C VAL A 164 1.23 0.21 19.35
N SER A 165 2.25 1.07 19.27
CA SER A 165 3.49 0.80 18.51
C SER A 165 4.40 -0.22 19.18
N THR A 166 4.40 -0.29 20.52
CA THR A 166 5.28 -1.22 21.28
C THR A 166 4.56 -2.44 21.81
N TRP A 167 3.28 -2.62 21.50
CA TRP A 167 2.50 -3.74 21.99
C TRP A 167 2.87 -5.05 21.27
N THR A 168 3.23 -6.07 22.05
CA THR A 168 3.76 -7.37 21.57
C THR A 168 3.01 -8.58 22.12
N GLU A 169 1.81 -8.39 22.69
CA GLU A 169 1.01 -9.47 23.30
C GLU A 169 1.70 -10.29 24.41
N ALA A 170 2.81 -9.81 24.97
CA ALA A 170 3.64 -10.58 25.91
C ALA A 170 2.91 -11.17 27.15
N TYR A 171 1.83 -10.52 27.60
CA TYR A 171 1.05 -10.98 28.76
C TYR A 171 -0.18 -11.82 28.41
N ARG A 172 -0.66 -11.75 27.15
CA ARG A 172 -1.85 -12.45 26.65
C ARG A 172 -1.66 -12.72 25.17
N ASP A 173 -0.92 -13.80 24.88
CA ASP A 173 -0.74 -14.29 23.52
C ASP A 173 -2.01 -15.02 23.07
N ASN A 174 -2.85 -14.30 22.33
CA ASN A 174 -4.06 -14.85 21.69
C ASN A 174 -3.90 -14.94 20.17
N GLY A 175 -2.69 -14.71 19.64
CA GLY A 175 -2.39 -14.71 18.21
C GLY A 175 -2.97 -13.53 17.42
N TRP A 176 -3.65 -12.56 18.04
CA TRP A 176 -4.31 -11.48 17.31
C TRP A 176 -3.27 -10.57 16.63
N GLN A 177 -2.16 -10.26 17.30
CA GLN A 177 -1.10 -9.43 16.73
C GLN A 177 -0.50 -10.10 15.48
N LYS A 178 -0.38 -11.42 15.47
CA LYS A 178 0.11 -12.18 14.32
C LYS A 178 -0.81 -12.02 13.11
N ASP A 179 -2.11 -12.21 13.31
CA ASP A 179 -3.10 -12.20 12.23
C ASP A 179 -3.38 -10.78 11.69
N TRP A 180 -3.12 -9.74 12.48
CA TRP A 180 -3.39 -8.35 12.11
C TRP A 180 -2.12 -7.51 11.97
N THR A 181 -1.51 -7.12 13.10
CA THR A 181 -0.40 -6.16 13.10
C THR A 181 0.81 -6.67 12.32
N VAL A 182 1.24 -7.91 12.57
CA VAL A 182 2.38 -8.52 11.87
C VAL A 182 2.03 -8.75 10.40
N PHE A 183 0.81 -9.19 10.10
CA PHE A 183 0.33 -9.32 8.72
C PHE A 183 0.42 -8.00 7.95
N TYR A 184 -0.11 -6.89 8.51
CA TYR A 184 -0.05 -5.59 7.87
C TYR A 184 1.39 -5.07 7.71
N TRP A 185 2.26 -5.26 8.69
CA TRP A 185 3.67 -4.89 8.55
C TRP A 185 4.38 -5.68 7.47
N ALA A 186 4.20 -7.00 7.42
CA ALA A 186 4.75 -7.82 6.35
C ALA A 186 4.21 -7.36 4.98
N TRP A 187 2.90 -7.08 4.90
CA TRP A 187 2.27 -6.59 3.67
C TRP A 187 2.85 -5.25 3.22
N TRP A 188 2.91 -4.24 4.09
CA TRP A 188 3.45 -2.92 3.75
C TRP A 188 4.93 -2.95 3.40
N ILE A 189 5.74 -3.72 4.12
CA ILE A 189 7.16 -3.91 3.79
C ILE A 189 7.30 -4.56 2.41
N SER A 190 6.53 -5.62 2.13
CA SER A 190 6.59 -6.31 0.84
C SER A 190 6.21 -5.40 -0.34
N TRP A 191 5.29 -4.46 -0.13
CA TRP A 191 4.82 -3.53 -1.16
C TRP A 191 5.70 -2.28 -1.30
N SER A 192 6.57 -2.03 -0.32
CA SER A 192 7.39 -0.82 -0.25
C SER A 192 8.32 -0.58 -1.45
N PRO A 193 8.90 -1.60 -2.13
CA PRO A 193 9.74 -1.32 -3.30
C PRO A 193 8.96 -0.69 -4.45
N PHE A 194 7.76 -1.19 -4.73
CA PHE A 194 6.90 -0.69 -5.80
C PHE A 194 6.33 0.68 -5.48
N VAL A 195 5.71 0.82 -4.31
CA VAL A 195 5.12 2.10 -3.86
C VAL A 195 6.23 3.16 -3.73
N GLY A 196 7.38 2.77 -3.20
CA GLY A 196 8.52 3.66 -3.05
C GLY A 196 9.06 4.19 -4.37
N MET A 197 9.18 3.31 -5.38
CA MET A 197 9.59 3.71 -6.73
C MET A 197 8.57 4.64 -7.38
N PHE A 198 7.28 4.38 -7.22
CA PHE A 198 6.21 5.26 -7.73
C PHE A 198 6.29 6.65 -7.10
N ILE A 199 6.33 6.71 -5.76
CA ILE A 199 6.41 7.97 -5.00
C ILE A 199 7.67 8.75 -5.38
N ALA A 200 8.82 8.08 -5.47
CA ALA A 200 10.07 8.71 -5.91
C ALA A 200 9.89 9.35 -7.29
N ARG A 201 9.31 8.62 -8.25
CA ARG A 201 9.11 9.10 -9.63
C ARG A 201 8.28 10.37 -9.72
N VAL A 202 7.17 10.45 -8.98
CA VAL A 202 6.25 11.59 -9.01
C VAL A 202 6.70 12.77 -8.12
N SER A 203 7.78 12.58 -7.36
CA SER A 203 8.27 13.58 -6.39
C SER A 203 9.56 14.29 -6.80
N LYS A 204 9.99 14.15 -8.07
CA LYS A 204 11.19 14.82 -8.58
C LYS A 204 11.09 16.34 -8.42
N GLY A 205 12.12 16.96 -7.85
CA GLY A 205 12.21 18.41 -7.67
C GLY A 205 11.61 18.95 -6.37
N ARG A 206 11.00 18.10 -5.53
CA ARG A 206 10.53 18.48 -4.19
C ARG A 206 11.68 18.56 -3.19
N THR A 207 11.56 19.45 -2.21
CA THR A 207 12.45 19.43 -1.04
C THR A 207 12.15 18.18 -0.18
N ILE A 208 13.14 17.75 0.61
CA ILE A 208 12.97 16.62 1.55
C ILE A 208 11.80 16.88 2.52
N ARG A 209 11.62 18.12 2.95
CA ARG A 209 10.53 18.51 3.85
C ARG A 209 9.16 18.31 3.18
N GLU A 210 8.95 18.88 2.00
CA GLU A 210 7.69 18.73 1.25
C GLU A 210 7.41 17.26 0.91
N PHE A 211 8.46 16.51 0.60
CA PHE A 211 8.37 15.08 0.35
C PHE A 211 7.82 14.33 1.57
N ILE A 212 8.47 14.48 2.73
CA ILE A 212 8.10 13.76 3.95
C ILE A 212 6.68 14.13 4.39
N PHE A 213 6.36 15.43 4.44
CA PHE A 213 5.01 15.86 4.82
C PHE A 213 3.94 15.39 3.82
N GLY A 214 4.23 15.44 2.52
CA GLY A 214 3.30 15.00 1.49
C GLY A 214 3.02 13.50 1.55
N VAL A 215 4.04 12.67 1.73
CA VAL A 215 3.90 11.21 1.78
C VAL A 215 3.27 10.75 3.09
N LEU A 216 3.56 11.40 4.21
CA LEU A 216 3.02 10.99 5.51
C LEU A 216 1.61 11.52 5.76
N LEU A 217 1.33 12.79 5.49
CA LEU A 217 0.08 13.41 5.93
C LEU A 217 -1.08 13.20 4.96
N VAL A 218 -0.86 13.37 3.65
CA VAL A 218 -1.95 13.29 2.66
C VAL A 218 -2.67 11.93 2.70
N PRO A 219 -1.96 10.79 2.82
CA PRO A 219 -2.63 9.50 2.82
C PRO A 219 -3.06 8.99 4.20
N SER A 220 -2.57 9.60 5.29
CA SER A 220 -2.88 9.18 6.66
C SER A 220 -4.14 9.84 7.24
N ILE A 221 -4.66 10.88 6.57
CA ILE A 221 -5.77 11.73 7.03
C ILE A 221 -6.97 11.57 6.09
#